data_AF-A0A2G2DSH0-F1
#
_entry.id   AF-A0A2G2DSH0-F1
#
_cell.length_a   1.000
_cell.length_b   1.000
_cell.length_c   1.000
_cell.angle_alpha   90.00
_cell.angle_beta   90.00
_cell.angle_gamma   90.00
#
_symmetry.space_group_name_H-M   'P 1'
#
loop_
_entity.id
_entity.type
_entity.pdbx_description
1 polymer ?
#
loop_
_entity_poly.entity_id
_entity_poly.type
_entity_poly.pdbx_seq_one_letter_code
_entity_poly.pdbx_strand_id
1 'polypeptide(L)'
;MNYGVARVLSVMSAAAIHLITLAWRVYMSTILYEDENHKCIKFEGLTAEGEIPSNQFLIVHNRRGLLLDCGGYRVYKTILGEMAHFLPAGSLDYIFLSHQDPDIGSGINLWLPICNAKILVSALWERFVPAFCVRGIAEGRLFPIPDQGVRFQLSDAPLMAIAAHFLHSPGNFHLYDPVAKILFTSDLGASVAAHKAVIDTDDDFRLHIENMRGFHNRYMPSNTACRNWAAMVRKLDVEMIVPQHGAHIVGKSLVETFYQWVETEKTALDDFGDELFQLPNEEVVTIL
;
A
#
# COMPACT_ATOMS: atom_id res chain seq x y z
N MET A 1 -6.69 -5.49 -32.92
CA MET A 1 -5.87 -6.68 -33.24
C MET A 1 -4.61 -6.20 -33.95
N ASN A 2 -3.46 -6.19 -33.28
CA ASN A 2 -2.20 -5.68 -33.82
C ASN A 2 -1.52 -6.73 -34.70
N TYR A 3 -1.53 -6.49 -36.02
CA TYR A 3 -0.99 -7.39 -37.06
C TYR A 3 0.54 -7.61 -37.01
N GLY A 4 1.28 -6.96 -36.10
CA GLY A 4 2.72 -7.13 -35.95
C GLY A 4 3.15 -8.29 -35.04
N VAL A 5 2.29 -8.75 -34.11
CA VAL A 5 2.65 -9.73 -33.07
C VAL A 5 2.61 -11.17 -33.62
N ALA A 6 1.72 -11.44 -34.57
CA ALA A 6 1.52 -12.79 -35.13
C ALA A 6 2.76 -13.31 -35.90
N ARG A 7 3.61 -12.44 -36.43
CA ARG A 7 4.78 -12.83 -37.24
C ARG A 7 6.02 -13.18 -36.41
N VAL A 8 6.09 -12.71 -35.16
CA VAL A 8 7.21 -13.02 -34.25
C VAL A 8 6.99 -14.36 -33.56
N LEU A 9 5.73 -14.70 -33.23
CA LEU A 9 5.36 -15.95 -32.56
C LEU A 9 5.46 -17.19 -33.46
N SER A 10 5.40 -17.04 -34.80
CA SER A 10 5.40 -18.19 -35.73
C SER A 10 6.77 -18.84 -35.94
N VAL A 11 7.84 -18.33 -35.32
CA VAL A 11 9.22 -18.81 -35.50
C VAL A 11 9.84 -19.27 -34.17
N MET A 12 9.11 -19.21 -33.06
CA MET A 12 9.62 -19.52 -31.73
C MET A 12 9.24 -20.95 -31.30
N SER A 13 10.16 -21.65 -30.64
CA SER A 13 9.89 -22.99 -30.11
C SER A 13 8.81 -22.95 -29.03
N ALA A 14 8.10 -24.07 -28.82
CA ALA A 14 7.12 -24.19 -27.75
C ALA A 14 7.70 -23.85 -26.37
N ALA A 15 9.01 -24.11 -26.16
CA ALA A 15 9.73 -23.74 -24.94
C ALA A 15 9.96 -22.23 -24.83
N ALA A 16 10.24 -21.52 -25.93
CA ALA A 16 10.38 -20.07 -25.95
C ALA A 16 9.02 -19.36 -25.78
N ILE A 17 7.95 -19.92 -26.34
CA ILE A 17 6.58 -19.47 -26.08
C ILE A 17 6.23 -19.71 -24.61
N HIS A 18 6.58 -20.87 -24.03
CA HIS A 18 6.33 -21.15 -22.61
C HIS A 18 7.17 -20.27 -21.67
N LEU A 19 8.42 -19.97 -22.01
CA LEU A 19 9.28 -19.01 -21.30
C LEU A 19 8.79 -17.57 -21.41
N ILE A 20 8.29 -17.15 -22.58
CA ILE A 20 7.65 -15.84 -22.76
C ILE A 20 6.33 -15.80 -21.99
N THR A 21 5.55 -16.87 -21.98
CA THR A 21 4.29 -16.96 -21.22
C THR A 21 4.54 -17.05 -19.71
N LEU A 22 5.66 -17.62 -19.26
CA LEU A 22 6.12 -17.55 -17.87
C LEU A 22 6.67 -16.18 -17.50
N ALA A 23 7.41 -15.52 -18.40
CA ALA A 23 7.94 -14.17 -18.22
C ALA A 23 6.87 -13.07 -18.32
N TRP A 24 5.73 -13.35 -18.96
CA TRP A 24 4.56 -12.46 -19.05
C TRP A 24 3.48 -12.75 -18.01
N ARG A 25 3.64 -13.78 -17.18
CA ARG A 25 2.66 -14.12 -16.12
C ARG A 25 3.17 -13.69 -14.75
N VAL A 26 3.79 -12.52 -14.69
CA VAL A 26 3.90 -11.73 -13.47
C VAL A 26 2.56 -11.04 -13.34
N TYR A 27 1.73 -11.43 -12.36
CA TYR A 27 0.46 -10.74 -12.10
C TYR A 27 0.77 -9.28 -11.75
N MET A 28 0.52 -8.35 -12.68
CA MET A 28 0.76 -6.92 -12.47
C MET A 28 -0.44 -6.23 -11.80
N SER A 29 -1.61 -6.86 -11.87
CA SER A 29 -2.81 -6.48 -11.14
C SER A 29 -3.62 -7.71 -10.68
N THR A 30 -4.17 -7.65 -9.47
CA THR A 30 -5.00 -8.66 -8.81
C THR A 30 -6.30 -8.01 -8.36
N ILE A 31 -7.45 -8.55 -8.78
CA ILE A 31 -8.77 -8.10 -8.31
C ILE A 31 -9.02 -8.70 -6.93
N LEU A 32 -9.07 -7.86 -5.90
CA LEU A 32 -9.35 -8.26 -4.52
C LEU A 32 -10.85 -8.41 -4.26
N TYR A 33 -11.65 -7.56 -4.93
CA TYR A 33 -13.11 -7.54 -4.83
C TYR A 33 -13.71 -6.98 -6.12
N GLU A 34 -14.84 -7.51 -6.55
CA GLU A 34 -15.62 -7.00 -7.67
C GLU A 34 -17.11 -7.33 -7.49
N ASP A 35 -17.95 -6.31 -7.60
CA ASP A 35 -19.39 -6.42 -7.86
C ASP A 35 -19.77 -5.62 -9.12
N GLU A 36 -21.08 -5.39 -9.34
CA GLU A 36 -21.59 -4.66 -10.51
C GLU A 36 -21.04 -3.23 -10.64
N ASN A 37 -20.80 -2.54 -9.52
CA ASN A 37 -20.49 -1.11 -9.48
C ASN A 37 -19.17 -0.78 -8.80
N HIS A 38 -18.60 -1.72 -8.02
CA HIS A 38 -17.49 -1.53 -7.12
C HIS A 38 -16.37 -2.55 -7.36
N LYS A 39 -15.11 -2.09 -7.45
CA LYS A 39 -13.93 -2.95 -7.60
C LYS A 39 -12.77 -2.46 -6.74
N CYS A 40 -12.08 -3.39 -6.08
CA CYS A 40 -10.80 -3.15 -5.43
C CYS A 40 -9.71 -3.94 -6.16
N ILE A 41 -8.70 -3.24 -6.66
CA ILE A 41 -7.59 -3.80 -7.44
C ILE A 41 -6.29 -3.54 -6.68
N LYS A 42 -5.45 -4.56 -6.58
CA LYS A 42 -4.06 -4.49 -6.10
C LYS A 42 -3.13 -4.52 -7.30
N PHE A 43 -2.16 -3.63 -7.37
CA PHE A 43 -1.00 -3.70 -8.26
C PHE A 43 0.19 -4.17 -7.42
N GLU A 44 0.87 -5.23 -7.85
CA GLU A 44 1.95 -5.86 -7.07
C GLU A 44 3.13 -6.28 -7.96
N GLY A 45 4.24 -6.69 -7.34
CA GLY A 45 5.44 -7.12 -8.06
C GLY A 45 6.22 -5.97 -8.71
N LEU A 46 6.02 -4.74 -8.24
CA LEU A 46 6.68 -3.55 -8.76
C LEU A 46 7.96 -3.27 -7.95
N THR A 47 9.12 -3.64 -8.50
CA THR A 47 10.44 -3.32 -7.93
C THR A 47 11.45 -2.93 -8.99
N ALA A 48 12.31 -1.97 -8.66
CA ALA A 48 13.65 -1.92 -9.25
C ALA A 48 14.60 -2.79 -8.41
N GLU A 49 15.72 -3.25 -9.00
CA GLU A 49 16.76 -3.99 -8.27
C GLU A 49 17.18 -3.24 -6.99
N GLY A 50 17.09 -3.91 -5.84
CA GLY A 50 17.46 -3.36 -4.53
C GLY A 50 16.35 -2.60 -3.77
N GLU A 51 15.13 -2.52 -4.29
CA GLU A 51 13.99 -1.86 -3.62
C GLU A 51 13.08 -2.88 -2.92
N ILE A 52 12.39 -2.43 -1.85
CA ILE A 52 11.34 -3.23 -1.21
C ILE A 52 10.10 -3.20 -2.11
N PRO A 53 9.53 -4.37 -2.49
CA PRO A 53 8.28 -4.40 -3.25
C PRO A 53 7.17 -3.64 -2.53
N SER A 54 6.46 -2.81 -3.29
CA SER A 54 5.29 -2.07 -2.81
C SER A 54 4.07 -2.46 -3.63
N ASN A 55 2.94 -2.52 -2.94
CA ASN A 55 1.62 -2.75 -3.48
C ASN A 55 0.91 -1.40 -3.56
N GLN A 56 0.22 -1.17 -4.67
CA GLN A 56 -0.64 0.00 -4.85
C GLN A 56 -2.06 -0.46 -5.09
N PHE A 57 -3.04 0.40 -4.81
CA PHE A 57 -4.43 -0.01 -4.90
C PHE A 57 -5.30 0.98 -5.64
N LEU A 58 -6.23 0.46 -6.43
CA LEU A 58 -7.29 1.22 -7.07
C LEU A 58 -8.63 0.75 -6.53
N ILE A 59 -9.41 1.69 -6.00
CA ILE A 59 -10.83 1.49 -5.75
C ILE A 59 -11.59 2.19 -6.88
N VAL A 60 -12.41 1.43 -7.61
CA VAL A 60 -13.31 1.96 -8.63
C VAL A 60 -14.73 1.80 -8.14
N HIS A 61 -15.49 2.89 -8.09
CA HIS A 61 -16.91 2.86 -7.79
C HIS A 61 -17.67 3.75 -8.75
N ASN A 62 -18.67 3.22 -9.45
CA ASN A 62 -19.49 3.97 -10.41
C ASN A 62 -18.65 4.77 -11.43
N ARG A 63 -17.60 4.15 -11.97
CA ARG A 63 -16.63 4.74 -12.93
C ARG A 63 -15.84 5.95 -12.39
N ARG A 64 -15.80 6.13 -11.07
CA ARG A 64 -14.93 7.09 -10.37
C ARG A 64 -13.89 6.31 -9.57
N GLY A 65 -12.73 6.92 -9.34
CA GLY A 65 -11.61 6.22 -8.72
C GLY A 65 -10.98 6.90 -7.51
N LEU A 66 -10.47 6.07 -6.62
CA LEU A 66 -9.47 6.41 -5.62
C LEU A 66 -8.21 5.58 -5.88
N LEU A 67 -7.07 6.25 -6.05
CA LEU A 67 -5.75 5.61 -6.07
C LEU A 67 -5.12 5.72 -4.67
N LEU A 68 -4.82 4.60 -4.06
CA LEU A 68 -4.22 4.50 -2.73
C LEU A 68 -2.72 4.24 -2.86
N ASP A 69 -1.93 5.07 -2.17
CA ASP A 69 -0.47 5.04 -2.10
C ASP A 69 0.13 5.00 -3.50
N CYS A 70 0.04 6.11 -4.25
CA CYS A 70 0.28 6.17 -5.69
C CYS A 70 1.70 5.81 -6.17
N GLY A 71 2.59 5.47 -5.24
CA GLY A 71 3.91 4.94 -5.53
C GLY A 71 4.94 6.03 -5.82
N GLY A 72 6.18 5.56 -6.02
CA GLY A 72 7.28 6.39 -6.47
C GLY A 72 7.37 6.57 -7.99
N TYR A 73 8.31 7.43 -8.42
CA TYR A 73 8.59 7.73 -9.84
C TYR A 73 8.83 6.49 -10.71
N ARG A 74 9.42 5.43 -10.15
CA ARG A 74 9.79 4.22 -10.90
C ARG A 74 8.60 3.36 -11.27
N VAL A 75 7.62 3.25 -10.37
CA VAL A 75 6.45 2.40 -10.54
C VAL A 75 5.32 3.11 -11.29
N TYR A 76 5.36 4.44 -11.38
CA TYR A 76 4.34 5.27 -12.03
C TYR A 76 3.88 4.77 -13.40
N LYS A 77 4.81 4.53 -14.33
CA LYS A 77 4.45 4.12 -15.71
C LYS A 77 3.72 2.78 -15.72
N THR A 78 4.14 1.88 -14.85
CA THR A 78 3.55 0.55 -14.73
C THR A 78 2.15 0.65 -14.15
N ILE A 79 1.98 1.35 -13.03
CA ILE A 79 0.67 1.56 -12.40
C ILE A 79 -0.28 2.27 -13.37
N LEU A 80 0.17 3.32 -14.07
CA LEU A 80 -0.66 4.04 -15.04
C LEU A 80 -1.14 3.13 -16.18
N GLY A 81 -0.26 2.27 -16.69
CA GLY A 81 -0.59 1.30 -17.74
C GLY A 81 -1.62 0.28 -17.28
N GLU A 82 -1.38 -0.34 -16.12
CA GLU A 82 -2.27 -1.36 -15.55
C GLU A 82 -3.62 -0.77 -15.13
N MET A 83 -3.61 0.38 -14.47
CA MET A 83 -4.82 1.09 -14.04
C MET A 83 -5.73 1.42 -15.22
N ALA A 84 -5.18 1.72 -16.41
CA ALA A 84 -5.96 2.08 -17.59
C ALA A 84 -6.89 0.95 -18.09
N HIS A 85 -6.66 -0.30 -17.68
CA HIS A 85 -7.60 -1.41 -17.93
C HIS A 85 -8.90 -1.31 -17.13
N PHE A 86 -8.86 -0.61 -16.00
CA PHE A 86 -9.96 -0.49 -15.05
C PHE A 86 -10.56 0.92 -15.04
N LEU A 87 -9.72 1.95 -15.09
CA LEU A 87 -10.11 3.34 -14.98
C LEU A 87 -9.09 4.28 -15.64
N PRO A 88 -9.50 5.21 -16.51
CA PRO A 88 -8.61 6.25 -17.00
C PRO A 88 -8.24 7.23 -15.87
N ALA A 89 -6.98 7.66 -15.80
CA ALA A 89 -6.47 8.54 -14.74
C ALA A 89 -7.30 9.83 -14.54
N GLY A 90 -7.85 10.40 -15.61
CA GLY A 90 -8.72 11.57 -15.54
C GLY A 90 -10.04 11.36 -14.78
N SER A 91 -10.40 10.12 -14.44
CA SER A 91 -11.56 9.77 -13.62
C SER A 91 -11.21 9.51 -12.14
N LEU A 92 -9.97 9.74 -11.74
CA LEU A 92 -9.58 9.75 -10.33
C LEU A 92 -10.17 10.99 -9.63
N ASP A 93 -10.96 10.75 -8.60
CA ASP A 93 -11.46 11.77 -7.67
C ASP A 93 -10.51 11.96 -6.50
N TYR A 94 -9.83 10.89 -6.08
CA TYR A 94 -8.96 10.90 -4.92
C TYR A 94 -7.63 10.20 -5.20
N ILE A 95 -6.56 10.78 -4.66
CA ILE A 95 -5.31 10.09 -4.38
C ILE A 95 -5.18 10.10 -2.87
N PHE A 96 -5.14 8.93 -2.25
CA PHE A 96 -4.95 8.78 -0.82
C PHE A 96 -3.49 8.42 -0.55
N LEU A 97 -2.84 9.14 0.37
CA LEU A 97 -1.51 8.83 0.85
C LEU A 97 -1.62 8.45 2.32
N SER A 98 -1.34 7.19 2.64
CA SER A 98 -1.37 6.66 4.01
C SER A 98 -0.47 7.47 4.94
N HIS A 99 0.77 7.73 4.50
CA HIS A 99 1.73 8.58 5.18
C HIS A 99 2.76 9.20 4.20
N GLN A 100 3.84 9.79 4.72
CA GLN A 100 4.77 10.65 3.97
C GLN A 100 5.91 9.93 3.24
N ASP A 101 6.05 8.62 3.39
CA ASP A 101 7.28 7.96 2.93
C ASP A 101 7.41 7.95 1.39
N PRO A 102 8.64 7.89 0.86
CA PRO A 102 8.88 8.06 -0.57
C PRO A 102 8.17 7.02 -1.45
N ASP A 103 8.07 5.79 -0.99
CA ASP A 103 7.41 4.70 -1.69
C ASP A 103 5.87 4.82 -1.69
N ILE A 104 5.30 5.59 -0.76
CA ILE A 104 3.87 5.92 -0.72
C ILE A 104 3.48 6.93 -1.79
N GLY A 105 4.24 8.03 -1.89
CA GLY A 105 3.73 9.22 -2.59
C GLY A 105 4.75 10.03 -3.39
N SER A 106 6.03 9.64 -3.46
CA SER A 106 7.02 10.49 -4.15
C SER A 106 6.69 10.74 -5.63
N GLY A 107 5.98 9.82 -6.28
CA GLY A 107 5.53 9.94 -7.67
C GLY A 107 4.32 10.85 -7.87
N ILE A 108 3.75 11.46 -6.83
CA ILE A 108 2.49 12.23 -6.92
C ILE A 108 2.54 13.35 -7.97
N ASN A 109 3.70 13.99 -8.14
CA ASN A 109 3.90 15.05 -9.14
C ASN A 109 3.68 14.57 -10.59
N LEU A 110 3.79 13.27 -10.86
CA LEU A 110 3.50 12.69 -12.17
C LEU A 110 2.00 12.45 -12.39
N TRP A 111 1.25 12.24 -11.31
CA TRP A 111 -0.19 11.99 -11.34
C TRP A 111 -1.01 13.27 -11.49
N LEU A 112 -0.63 14.34 -10.78
CA LEU A 112 -1.40 15.58 -10.72
C LEU A 112 -1.64 16.26 -12.10
N PRO A 113 -0.72 16.22 -13.09
CA PRO A 113 -1.00 16.77 -14.43
C PRO A 113 -2.09 16.03 -15.23
N ILE A 114 -2.38 14.77 -14.91
CA ILE A 114 -3.26 13.90 -15.72
C ILE A 114 -4.61 13.60 -15.06
N CYS A 115 -4.89 14.20 -13.91
CA CYS A 115 -6.16 14.07 -13.20
C CYS A 115 -6.48 15.33 -12.37
N ASN A 116 -7.73 15.48 -11.94
CA ASN A 116 -8.17 16.54 -11.02
C ASN A 116 -8.40 16.04 -9.59
N ALA A 117 -7.84 14.88 -9.24
CA ALA A 117 -8.03 14.25 -7.93
C ALA A 117 -7.64 15.17 -6.77
N LYS A 118 -8.40 15.10 -5.67
CA LYS A 118 -7.98 15.62 -4.36
C LYS A 118 -6.97 14.68 -3.72
N ILE A 119 -6.00 15.24 -3.02
CA ILE A 119 -4.94 14.51 -2.33
C ILE A 119 -5.34 14.41 -0.87
N LEU A 120 -5.73 13.22 -0.43
CA LEU A 120 -6.08 12.92 0.94
C LEU A 120 -4.81 12.47 1.67
N VAL A 121 -4.40 13.22 2.68
CA VAL A 121 -3.19 12.95 3.45
C VAL A 121 -3.36 13.48 4.87
N SER A 122 -2.63 12.95 5.84
CA SER A 122 -2.60 13.53 7.19
C SER A 122 -2.35 15.03 7.18
N ALA A 123 -3.08 15.77 8.02
CA ALA A 123 -2.85 17.19 8.26
C ALA A 123 -1.40 17.51 8.65
N LEU A 124 -0.68 16.57 9.29
CA LEU A 124 0.74 16.72 9.60
C LEU A 124 1.60 16.91 8.34
N TRP A 125 1.24 16.27 7.24
CA TRP A 125 2.04 16.23 6.01
C TRP A 125 1.55 17.19 4.93
N GLU A 126 0.42 17.86 5.12
CA GLU A 126 -0.17 18.77 4.13
C GLU A 126 0.86 19.78 3.60
N ARG A 127 1.69 20.35 4.48
CA ARG A 127 2.71 21.34 4.12
C ARG A 127 3.99 20.74 3.55
N PHE A 128 4.18 19.43 3.67
CA PHE A 128 5.34 18.71 3.15
C PHE A 128 5.09 18.17 1.73
N VAL A 129 3.85 17.77 1.41
CA VAL A 129 3.50 17.26 0.06
C VAL A 129 3.90 18.22 -1.08
N PRO A 130 3.68 19.55 -1.00
CA PRO A 130 4.10 20.48 -2.05
C PRO A 130 5.60 20.45 -2.36
N ALA A 131 6.46 19.99 -1.44
CA ALA A 131 7.90 19.90 -1.68
C ALA A 131 8.26 18.85 -2.74
N PHE A 132 7.40 17.86 -2.98
CA PHE A 132 7.57 16.85 -4.04
C PHE A 132 6.99 17.31 -5.39
N CYS A 133 6.27 18.43 -5.40
CA CYS A 133 5.44 18.84 -6.52
C CYS A 133 6.02 20.08 -7.23
N VAL A 134 5.74 20.20 -8.53
CA VAL A 134 5.89 21.47 -9.24
C VAL A 134 5.03 22.53 -8.54
N ARG A 135 5.61 23.72 -8.32
CA ARG A 135 4.95 24.80 -7.58
C ARG A 135 3.55 25.08 -8.13
N GLY A 136 2.56 25.07 -7.24
CA GLY A 136 1.15 25.38 -7.54
C GLY A 136 0.31 24.19 -8.01
N ILE A 137 0.91 23.06 -8.44
CA ILE A 137 0.12 21.96 -9.03
C ILE A 137 -0.79 21.23 -8.02
N ALA A 138 -0.42 21.26 -6.73
CA ALA A 138 -1.19 20.70 -5.63
C ALA A 138 -2.12 21.74 -4.94
N GLU A 139 -2.06 23.01 -5.35
CA GLU A 139 -2.82 24.10 -4.73
C GLU A 139 -4.33 23.87 -4.88
N GLY A 140 -5.06 23.98 -3.77
CA GLY A 140 -6.51 23.72 -3.74
C GLY A 140 -6.91 22.24 -3.90
N ARG A 141 -5.95 21.31 -4.01
CA ARG A 141 -6.21 19.86 -4.17
C ARG A 141 -5.96 19.06 -2.90
N LEU A 142 -5.22 19.59 -1.93
CA LEU A 142 -4.97 18.92 -0.65
C LEU A 142 -6.23 18.90 0.21
N PHE A 143 -6.49 17.74 0.82
CA PHE A 143 -7.47 17.57 1.87
C PHE A 143 -6.74 17.03 3.11
N PRO A 144 -6.45 17.90 4.10
CA PRO A 144 -5.81 17.48 5.34
C PRO A 144 -6.77 16.64 6.19
N ILE A 145 -6.48 15.36 6.33
CA ILE A 145 -7.25 14.44 7.18
C ILE A 145 -6.94 14.79 8.65
N PRO A 146 -7.96 15.05 9.48
CA PRO A 146 -7.76 15.28 10.91
C PRO A 146 -7.34 13.99 11.61
N ASP A 147 -6.61 14.08 12.73
CA ASP A 147 -6.05 12.93 13.46
C ASP A 147 -7.08 11.85 13.82
N GLN A 148 -8.34 12.21 14.02
CA GLN A 148 -9.39 11.23 14.35
C GLN A 148 -9.86 10.41 13.12
N GLY A 149 -9.33 10.70 11.94
CA GLY A 149 -9.77 10.13 10.67
C GLY A 149 -10.99 10.85 10.10
N VAL A 150 -11.46 10.38 8.96
CA VAL A 150 -12.62 10.96 8.27
C VAL A 150 -13.43 9.90 7.56
N ARG A 151 -14.75 10.06 7.57
CA ARG A 151 -15.66 9.34 6.67
C ARG A 151 -15.90 10.18 5.45
N PHE A 152 -15.78 9.58 4.28
CA PHE A 152 -15.98 10.26 3.01
C PHE A 152 -16.63 9.29 2.01
N GLN A 153 -16.91 9.77 0.80
CA GLN A 153 -17.55 8.97 -0.23
C GLN A 153 -16.78 9.04 -1.54
N LEU A 154 -16.67 7.91 -2.23
CA LEU A 154 -16.32 7.82 -3.65
C LEU A 154 -17.61 7.63 -4.44
N SER A 155 -18.08 8.70 -5.08
CA SER A 155 -19.48 8.82 -5.51
C SER A 155 -20.44 8.62 -4.32
N ASP A 156 -21.07 7.46 -4.22
CA ASP A 156 -22.00 7.02 -3.19
C ASP A 156 -21.45 5.87 -2.32
N ALA A 157 -20.30 5.29 -2.65
CA ALA A 157 -19.65 4.28 -1.81
C ALA A 157 -19.04 4.92 -0.55
N PRO A 158 -19.37 4.44 0.65
CA PRO A 158 -18.78 4.93 1.89
C PRO A 158 -17.34 4.45 2.02
N LEU A 159 -16.42 5.33 2.41
CA LEU A 159 -15.03 4.98 2.73
C LEU A 159 -14.63 5.65 4.06
N MET A 160 -13.63 5.09 4.73
CA MET A 160 -13.11 5.63 5.98
C MET A 160 -11.59 5.73 5.97
N ALA A 161 -11.06 6.92 6.19
CA ALA A 161 -9.69 7.09 6.63
C ALA A 161 -9.65 6.87 8.14
N ILE A 162 -8.89 5.89 8.60
CA ILE A 162 -8.87 5.42 9.98
C ILE A 162 -7.48 5.69 10.57
N ALA A 163 -7.46 6.29 11.75
CA ALA A 163 -6.22 6.66 12.43
C ALA A 163 -5.29 5.45 12.62
N ALA A 164 -4.05 5.56 12.17
CA ALA A 164 -3.01 4.55 12.34
C ALA A 164 -1.68 5.18 12.74
N HIS A 165 -1.75 6.31 13.45
CA HIS A 165 -0.60 7.06 13.94
C HIS A 165 0.36 6.17 14.71
N PHE A 166 1.65 6.39 14.47
CA PHE A 166 2.74 5.61 15.04
C PHE A 166 2.69 4.12 14.63
N LEU A 167 2.23 3.82 13.40
CA LEU A 167 2.30 2.50 12.78
C LEU A 167 2.80 2.56 11.32
N HIS A 168 3.98 3.09 11.01
CA HIS A 168 5.01 3.64 11.89
C HIS A 168 5.00 5.17 11.96
N SER A 169 4.53 5.83 10.91
CA SER A 169 4.56 7.30 10.80
C SER A 169 3.65 7.98 11.83
N PRO A 170 4.07 9.13 12.41
CA PRO A 170 3.23 9.89 13.35
C PRO A 170 1.95 10.42 12.71
N GLY A 171 1.91 10.60 11.38
CA GLY A 171 0.74 10.98 10.63
C GLY A 171 0.36 9.88 9.64
N ASN A 172 -0.19 8.77 10.13
CA ASN A 172 -0.54 7.62 9.30
C ASN A 172 -2.04 7.31 9.36
N PHE A 173 -2.62 6.97 8.20
CA PHE A 173 -4.00 6.53 8.07
C PHE A 173 -4.12 5.24 7.27
N HIS A 174 -4.96 4.34 7.75
CA HIS A 174 -5.43 3.19 6.98
C HIS A 174 -6.73 3.56 6.25
N LEU A 175 -7.04 2.86 5.16
CA LEU A 175 -8.28 3.03 4.42
C LEU A 175 -9.16 1.79 4.63
N TYR A 176 -10.39 1.98 5.09
CA TYR A 176 -11.38 0.90 5.17
C TYR A 176 -12.46 1.09 4.11
N ASP A 177 -12.67 0.02 3.35
CA ASP A 177 -13.75 -0.13 2.40
C ASP A 177 -14.84 -1.06 2.98
N PRO A 178 -16.01 -0.54 3.38
CA PRO A 178 -17.10 -1.34 3.93
C PRO A 178 -17.86 -2.16 2.87
N VAL A 179 -17.79 -1.79 1.59
CA VAL A 179 -18.42 -2.54 0.49
C VAL A 179 -17.64 -3.82 0.26
N ALA A 180 -16.32 -3.69 0.11
CA ALA A 180 -15.42 -4.81 -0.10
C ALA A 180 -15.04 -5.55 1.20
N LYS A 181 -15.27 -4.93 2.37
CA LYS A 181 -14.79 -5.38 3.69
C LYS A 181 -13.28 -5.55 3.76
N ILE A 182 -12.58 -4.67 3.05
CA ILE A 182 -11.12 -4.64 2.96
C ILE A 182 -10.60 -3.50 3.85
N LEU A 183 -9.63 -3.81 4.70
CA LEU A 183 -8.84 -2.81 5.40
C LEU A 183 -7.45 -2.77 4.78
N PHE A 184 -7.15 -1.66 4.10
CA PHE A 184 -5.82 -1.38 3.57
C PHE A 184 -4.96 -0.81 4.68
N THR A 185 -3.92 -1.54 5.07
CA THR A 185 -3.19 -1.33 6.32
C THR A 185 -1.83 -0.67 6.16
N SER A 186 -1.55 -0.07 5.00
CA SER A 186 -0.25 0.54 4.72
C SER A 186 0.89 -0.41 5.17
N ASP A 187 1.83 0.06 5.99
CA ASP A 187 3.00 -0.72 6.41
C ASP A 187 2.68 -1.73 7.53
N LEU A 188 1.52 -1.64 8.17
CA LEU A 188 1.12 -2.65 9.15
C LEU A 188 0.69 -3.91 8.42
N GLY A 189 1.35 -5.03 8.72
CA GLY A 189 1.28 -6.28 7.97
C GLY A 189 2.33 -6.40 6.86
N ALA A 190 3.24 -5.43 6.73
CA ALA A 190 4.35 -5.52 5.78
C ALA A 190 5.17 -6.82 5.94
N SER A 191 5.37 -7.54 4.84
CA SER A 191 6.19 -8.76 4.80
C SER A 191 7.25 -8.69 3.68
N VAL A 192 8.53 -8.63 4.05
CA VAL A 192 9.65 -8.29 3.13
C VAL A 192 10.09 -9.46 2.23
N ALA A 193 9.62 -10.68 2.50
CA ALA A 193 9.88 -11.86 1.68
C ALA A 193 8.73 -12.87 1.79
N ALA A 194 7.52 -12.43 1.41
CA ALA A 194 6.33 -13.27 1.56
C ALA A 194 6.50 -14.62 0.85
N HIS A 195 6.26 -15.72 1.57
CA HIS A 195 6.30 -17.07 1.01
C HIS A 195 5.09 -17.38 0.10
N LYS A 196 4.02 -16.58 0.22
CA LYS A 196 2.79 -16.63 -0.57
C LYS A 196 2.25 -15.21 -0.78
N ALA A 197 1.51 -14.98 -1.88
CA ALA A 197 0.84 -13.70 -2.15
C ALA A 197 -0.47 -13.52 -1.35
N VAL A 198 -1.09 -14.64 -0.94
CA VAL A 198 -2.35 -14.71 -0.18
C VAL A 198 -2.14 -15.62 1.02
N ILE A 199 -2.56 -15.17 2.19
CA ILE A 199 -2.55 -15.92 3.44
C ILE A 199 -4.00 -16.24 3.82
N ASP A 200 -4.39 -17.50 3.68
CA ASP A 200 -5.78 -17.96 3.82
C ASP A 200 -5.94 -19.19 4.74
N THR A 201 -4.86 -19.65 5.37
CA THR A 201 -4.87 -20.70 6.41
C THR A 201 -4.05 -20.31 7.64
N ASP A 202 -4.34 -20.94 8.80
CA ASP A 202 -3.59 -20.71 10.04
C ASP A 202 -2.10 -21.15 9.92
N ASP A 203 -1.84 -22.23 9.17
CA ASP A 203 -0.49 -22.70 8.90
C ASP A 203 0.31 -21.70 8.07
N ASP A 204 -0.32 -21.11 7.06
CA ASP A 204 0.28 -20.04 6.26
C ASP A 204 0.54 -18.81 7.12
N PHE A 205 -0.41 -18.41 7.97
CA PHE A 205 -0.24 -17.27 8.86
C PHE A 205 0.93 -17.45 9.82
N ARG A 206 1.07 -18.65 10.41
CA ARG A 206 2.20 -18.98 11.29
C ARG A 206 3.54 -18.83 10.60
N LEU A 207 3.66 -19.24 9.33
CA LEU A 207 4.86 -19.03 8.53
C LEU A 207 5.03 -17.57 8.10
N HIS A 208 3.92 -16.86 7.90
CA HIS A 208 3.92 -15.47 7.48
C HIS A 208 4.52 -14.54 8.53
N ILE A 209 4.26 -14.79 9.82
CA ILE A 209 4.79 -14.01 10.94
C ILE A 209 6.31 -13.83 10.86
N GLU A 210 7.07 -14.86 10.50
CA GLU A 210 8.53 -14.77 10.41
C GLU A 210 8.99 -13.74 9.34
N ASN A 211 8.18 -13.52 8.31
CA ASN A 211 8.45 -12.52 7.26
C ASN A 211 7.99 -11.10 7.63
N MET A 212 7.12 -10.97 8.63
CA MET A 212 6.63 -9.68 9.14
C MET A 212 7.44 -9.16 10.33
N ARG A 213 7.88 -10.07 11.21
CA ARG A 213 8.43 -9.74 12.53
C ARG A 213 9.61 -8.78 12.48
N GLY A 214 10.58 -8.99 11.60
CA GLY A 214 11.76 -8.13 11.51
C GLY A 214 11.41 -6.67 11.21
N PHE A 215 10.43 -6.43 10.33
CA PHE A 215 9.95 -5.09 10.02
C PHE A 215 9.17 -4.51 11.22
N HIS A 216 8.21 -5.25 11.75
CA HIS A 216 7.33 -4.73 12.81
C HIS A 216 8.09 -4.41 14.09
N ASN A 217 9.01 -5.29 14.50
CA ASN A 217 9.81 -5.10 15.70
C ASN A 217 10.76 -3.91 15.58
N ARG A 218 11.10 -3.45 14.36
CA ARG A 218 12.02 -2.33 14.16
C ARG A 218 11.32 -1.02 13.81
N TYR A 219 10.20 -1.07 13.10
CA TYR A 219 9.51 0.11 12.56
C TYR A 219 8.33 0.52 13.44
N MET A 220 7.61 -0.42 14.07
CA MET A 220 6.49 -0.05 14.94
C MET A 220 7.05 0.50 16.25
N PRO A 221 6.83 1.78 16.59
CA PRO A 221 7.45 2.40 17.76
C PRO A 221 6.90 1.87 19.07
N SER A 222 5.61 1.60 19.20
CA SER A 222 5.05 1.21 20.51
C SER A 222 3.89 0.23 20.41
N ASN A 223 3.88 -0.72 21.33
CA ASN A 223 2.78 -1.66 21.49
C ASN A 223 1.47 -0.96 21.93
N THR A 224 1.54 0.19 22.61
CA THR A 224 0.36 1.02 22.94
C THR A 224 -0.41 1.45 21.69
N ALA A 225 0.30 1.91 20.65
CA ALA A 225 -0.32 2.26 19.37
C ALA A 225 -0.97 1.04 18.71
N CYS A 226 -0.24 -0.09 18.68
CA CYS A 226 -0.74 -1.36 18.14
C CYS A 226 -2.04 -1.82 18.82
N ARG A 227 -2.09 -1.80 20.15
CA ARG A 227 -3.29 -2.21 20.93
C ARG A 227 -4.48 -1.28 20.71
N ASN A 228 -4.25 0.03 20.73
CA ASN A 228 -5.32 1.00 20.51
C ASN A 228 -5.88 0.88 19.08
N TRP A 229 -5.01 0.68 18.09
CA TRP A 229 -5.40 0.42 16.72
C TRP A 229 -6.22 -0.86 16.59
N ALA A 230 -5.74 -1.98 17.13
CA ALA A 230 -6.43 -3.27 17.09
C ALA A 230 -7.82 -3.20 17.75
N ALA A 231 -7.92 -2.58 18.92
CA ALA A 231 -9.20 -2.38 19.61
C ALA A 231 -10.19 -1.50 18.83
N MET A 232 -9.69 -0.55 18.04
CA MET A 232 -10.52 0.28 17.17
C MET A 232 -11.00 -0.48 15.94
N VAL A 233 -10.10 -1.14 15.19
CA VAL A 233 -10.45 -1.80 13.92
C VAL A 233 -11.30 -3.05 14.10
N ARG A 234 -11.25 -3.71 15.27
CA ARG A 234 -12.19 -4.80 15.61
C ARG A 234 -13.67 -4.40 15.63
N LYS A 235 -13.98 -3.10 15.65
CA LYS A 235 -15.36 -2.59 15.56
C LYS A 235 -15.88 -2.56 14.12
N LEU A 236 -15.03 -2.86 13.14
CA LEU A 236 -15.35 -2.89 11.71
C LEU A 236 -15.64 -4.33 11.28
N ASP A 237 -16.38 -4.49 10.18
CA ASP A 237 -16.57 -5.80 9.55
C ASP A 237 -15.46 -6.02 8.51
N VAL A 238 -14.31 -6.54 8.93
CA VAL A 238 -13.15 -6.76 8.06
C VAL A 238 -13.05 -8.24 7.71
N GLU A 239 -12.97 -8.53 6.42
CA GLU A 239 -12.76 -9.87 5.87
C GLU A 239 -11.39 -10.02 5.21
N MET A 240 -10.71 -8.92 4.91
CA MET A 240 -9.39 -8.93 4.31
C MET A 240 -8.51 -7.78 4.82
N ILE A 241 -7.25 -8.10 5.16
CA ILE A 241 -6.19 -7.15 5.49
C ILE A 241 -5.21 -7.09 4.33
N VAL A 242 -4.96 -5.89 3.83
CA VAL A 242 -4.15 -5.69 2.62
C VAL A 242 -3.05 -4.64 2.90
N PRO A 243 -1.81 -5.09 3.18
CA PRO A 243 -0.70 -4.18 3.44
C PRO A 243 -0.09 -3.63 2.14
N GLN A 244 0.56 -2.48 2.25
CA GLN A 244 1.38 -1.89 1.20
C GLN A 244 2.51 -2.84 0.82
N HIS A 245 3.14 -3.54 1.75
CA HIS A 245 4.21 -4.48 1.42
C HIS A 245 3.80 -5.94 1.58
N GLY A 246 3.93 -6.74 0.52
CA GLY A 246 3.82 -8.20 0.60
C GLY A 246 2.41 -8.77 0.46
N ALA A 247 2.09 -9.80 1.25
CA ALA A 247 0.90 -10.63 1.09
C ALA A 247 -0.35 -10.02 1.75
N HIS A 248 -1.53 -10.35 1.25
CA HIS A 248 -2.79 -10.02 1.92
C HIS A 248 -3.33 -11.22 2.70
N ILE A 249 -4.04 -10.94 3.79
CA ILE A 249 -4.62 -11.93 4.70
C ILE A 249 -6.13 -11.96 4.49
N VAL A 250 -6.70 -13.16 4.31
CA VAL A 250 -8.10 -13.35 3.93
C VAL A 250 -8.83 -14.21 4.96
N GLY A 251 -10.03 -13.77 5.34
CA GLY A 251 -10.94 -14.52 6.22
C GLY A 251 -10.96 -13.98 7.64
N LYS A 252 -12.18 -13.83 8.19
CA LYS A 252 -12.42 -13.21 9.51
C LYS A 252 -11.61 -13.82 10.65
N SER A 253 -11.43 -15.14 10.64
CA SER A 253 -10.63 -15.83 11.66
C SER A 253 -9.17 -15.38 11.62
N LEU A 254 -8.57 -15.32 10.42
CA LEU A 254 -7.17 -14.91 10.25
C LEU A 254 -6.97 -13.42 10.46
N VAL A 255 -7.96 -12.60 10.11
CA VAL A 255 -7.97 -11.17 10.44
C VAL A 255 -7.91 -10.99 11.97
N GLU A 256 -8.69 -11.75 12.74
CA GLU A 256 -8.61 -11.71 14.20
C GLU A 256 -7.27 -12.23 14.73
N THR A 257 -6.74 -13.32 14.16
CA THR A 257 -5.39 -13.81 14.51
C THR A 257 -4.31 -12.75 14.25
N PHE A 258 -4.42 -11.99 13.15
CA PHE A 258 -3.54 -10.87 12.85
C PHE A 258 -3.64 -9.75 13.89
N TYR A 259 -4.86 -9.38 14.32
CA TYR A 259 -5.04 -8.39 15.38
C TYR A 259 -4.40 -8.84 16.70
N GLN A 260 -4.59 -10.10 17.09
CA GLN A 260 -3.97 -10.65 18.30
C GLN A 260 -2.44 -10.64 18.22
N TRP A 261 -1.88 -10.93 17.04
CA TRP A 261 -0.45 -10.84 16.81
C TRP A 261 0.06 -9.40 16.94
N VAL A 262 -0.60 -8.42 16.29
CA VAL A 262 -0.23 -6.99 16.38
C VAL A 262 -0.23 -6.48 17.83
N GLU A 263 -1.16 -6.94 18.67
CA GLU A 263 -1.25 -6.54 20.08
C GLU A 263 -0.13 -7.09 20.98
N THR A 264 0.46 -8.20 20.58
CA THR A 264 1.36 -9.00 21.43
C THR A 264 2.80 -9.04 20.91
N GLU A 265 3.00 -8.80 19.62
CA GLU A 265 4.33 -8.74 19.02
C GLU A 265 5.13 -7.57 19.58
N LYS A 266 6.44 -7.80 19.67
CA LYS A 266 7.39 -6.83 20.18
C LYS A 266 7.50 -5.64 19.23
N THR A 267 7.76 -4.47 19.78
CA THR A 267 7.91 -3.21 19.05
C THR A 267 9.29 -2.59 19.28
N ALA A 268 9.62 -1.58 18.47
CA ALA A 268 10.96 -0.97 18.46
C ALA A 268 11.37 -0.44 19.83
N LEU A 269 10.44 0.16 20.59
CA LEU A 269 10.74 0.68 21.92
C LEU A 269 10.86 -0.39 23.01
N ASP A 270 10.47 -1.64 22.75
CA ASP A 270 10.67 -2.74 23.70
C ASP A 270 12.13 -3.23 23.73
N ASP A 271 12.91 -2.94 22.67
CA ASP A 271 14.35 -3.26 22.54
C ASP A 271 15.26 -2.03 22.67
N PHE A 272 14.68 -0.86 22.93
CA PHE A 272 15.38 0.40 22.82
C PHE A 272 16.08 0.74 24.14
N GLY A 273 17.40 0.86 24.11
CA GLY A 273 18.24 1.17 25.27
C GLY A 273 19.34 2.18 24.96
N ASP A 274 19.99 2.67 26.02
CA ASP A 274 21.03 3.72 25.97
C ASP A 274 22.22 3.37 25.06
N GLU A 275 22.46 2.08 24.81
CA GLU A 275 23.52 1.56 23.94
C GLU A 275 23.41 2.06 22.49
N LEU A 276 22.20 2.37 22.01
CA LEU A 276 21.99 2.93 20.66
C LEU A 276 22.30 4.43 20.57
N PHE A 277 22.39 5.14 21.70
CA PHE A 277 22.60 6.60 21.77
C PHE A 277 23.99 6.94 22.29
N GLN A 278 25.00 6.32 21.68
CA GLN A 278 26.39 6.61 21.96
C GLN A 278 26.98 7.45 20.82
N LEU A 279 28.00 8.25 21.15
CA LEU A 279 28.77 8.92 20.11
C LEU A 279 29.44 7.85 19.22
N PRO A 280 29.53 8.07 17.90
CA PRO A 280 30.27 7.17 17.03
C PRO A 280 31.72 7.01 17.51
N ASN A 281 32.33 5.86 17.22
CA ASN A 281 33.74 5.63 17.51
C ASN A 281 34.62 6.70 16.84
N GLU A 282 35.78 6.99 17.41
CA GLU A 282 36.73 7.99 16.88
C GLU A 282 37.34 7.60 15.52
N GLU A 283 37.10 6.36 15.06
CA GLU A 283 37.54 5.88 13.76
C GLU A 283 36.84 6.64 12.63
N VAL A 284 37.62 7.42 11.88
CA VAL A 284 37.14 8.12 10.70
C VAL A 284 37.13 7.16 9.51
N VAL A 285 35.94 6.74 9.09
CA VAL A 285 35.75 5.93 7.88
C VAL A 285 35.66 6.84 6.66
N THR A 286 36.45 6.57 5.63
CA THR A 286 36.33 7.25 4.32
C THR A 286 35.09 6.74 3.60
N ILE A 287 34.12 7.63 3.36
CA ILE A 287 32.98 7.36 2.49
C ILE A 287 33.45 7.53 1.04
N LEU A 288 33.53 6.42 0.30
CA LEU A 288 33.90 6.39 -1.13
C LEU A 288 32.69 6.63 -2.03
#